data_AF-A0A0P0YR79-F1
#
_entry.id   AF-A0A0P0YR79-F1
#
_cell.length_a   1.000
_cell.length_b   1.000
_cell.length_c   1.000
_cell.angle_alpha   90.00
_cell.angle_beta   90.00
_cell.angle_gamma   90.00
#
_symmetry.space_group_name_H-M   'P 1'
#
loop_
_entity.id
_entity.type
_entity.pdbx_description
1 polymer ?
#
loop_
_entity_poly.entity_id
_entity_poly.type
_entity_poly.pdbx_seq_one_letter_code
_entity_poly.pdbx_strand_id
1 'polypeptide(L)'
;MFIALKNDAIFHNDKACVADISSKLSWVRLESLNGIKKPEWYGCVDDGITDDSDAFNSMLDSLHEGDTIVLGESRHYHNKLPKRDSRWIIKKSNVTIIGNDSILSRRATSQETMNIDGANLATLQISNVTNFEIRGKLLITSFENKSPLADKNGKIISTQTYPRAYVSSHGLFLEKVNKAILPTTLTCSNAVFPCYITESSNINISGTYINSG
;
A
#
# COMPACT_ATOMS: atom_id res chain seq x y z
N MET A 1 -18.11 16.19 -2.59
CA MET A 1 -19.52 16.50 -2.96
C MET A 1 -20.12 15.30 -3.65
N PHE A 2 -21.38 14.96 -3.36
CA PHE A 2 -22.12 13.92 -4.05
C PHE A 2 -23.20 14.53 -4.95
N ILE A 3 -23.46 13.88 -6.08
CA ILE A 3 -24.55 14.20 -7.00
C ILE A 3 -25.40 12.95 -7.22
N ALA A 4 -26.70 13.13 -7.42
CA ALA A 4 -27.58 12.02 -7.79
C ALA A 4 -27.53 11.87 -9.31
N LEU A 5 -27.16 10.68 -9.78
CA LEU A 5 -27.14 10.32 -11.19
C LEU A 5 -28.08 9.14 -11.45
N LYS A 6 -28.52 9.01 -12.70
CA LYS A 6 -29.22 7.82 -13.15
C LYS A 6 -28.29 6.62 -12.96
N ASN A 7 -28.84 5.53 -12.42
CA ASN A 7 -28.12 4.30 -12.22
C ASN A 7 -27.88 3.66 -13.60
N ASP A 8 -26.69 3.90 -14.14
CA ASP A 8 -26.18 3.31 -15.37
C ASP A 8 -25.20 2.18 -15.03
N ALA A 9 -25.09 1.18 -15.90
CA ALA A 9 -24.29 -0.03 -15.68
C ALA A 9 -22.80 0.22 -15.39
N ILE A 10 -22.31 1.43 -15.67
CA ILE A 10 -20.93 1.88 -15.40
C ILE A 10 -20.71 2.26 -13.92
N PHE A 11 -21.76 2.50 -13.15
CA PHE A 11 -21.68 2.86 -11.73
C PHE A 11 -21.87 1.62 -10.87
N HIS A 12 -20.76 1.02 -10.45
CA HIS A 12 -20.78 -0.07 -9.48
C HIS A 12 -20.75 0.48 -8.06
N ASN A 13 -21.72 0.07 -7.25
CA ASN A 13 -21.80 0.44 -5.84
C ASN A 13 -20.58 -0.10 -5.08
N ASP A 14 -19.70 0.82 -4.72
CA ASP A 14 -18.50 0.57 -3.92
C ASP A 14 -18.66 1.09 -2.48
N LYS A 15 -19.89 1.49 -2.11
CA LYS A 15 -20.29 2.00 -0.80
C LYS A 15 -19.55 3.27 -0.35
N ALA A 16 -18.80 3.93 -1.23
CA ALA A 16 -17.95 5.07 -0.88
C ALA A 16 -17.99 6.21 -1.92
N CYS A 17 -17.71 5.88 -3.18
CA CYS A 17 -17.81 6.79 -4.31
C CYS A 17 -19.15 6.66 -5.02
N VAL A 18 -19.73 5.47 -5.01
CA VAL A 18 -21.05 5.17 -5.59
C VAL A 18 -21.87 4.42 -4.55
N ALA A 19 -23.06 4.94 -4.25
CA ALA A 19 -24.03 4.27 -3.38
C ALA A 19 -25.42 4.31 -4.02
N ASP A 20 -26.02 3.14 -4.23
CA ASP A 20 -27.35 3.05 -4.84
C ASP A 20 -28.43 3.62 -3.90
N ILE A 21 -29.29 4.46 -4.46
CA ILE A 21 -30.49 4.98 -3.80
C ILE A 21 -31.67 4.09 -4.14
N SER A 22 -31.75 3.67 -5.40
CA SER A 22 -32.79 2.80 -5.96
C SER A 22 -32.26 2.11 -7.21
N SER A 23 -33.09 1.28 -7.84
CA SER A 23 -32.77 0.67 -9.14
C SER A 23 -32.56 1.69 -10.28
N LYS A 24 -32.88 2.97 -10.07
CA LYS A 24 -32.78 4.02 -11.11
C LYS A 24 -31.82 5.16 -10.76
N LEU A 25 -31.36 5.27 -9.52
CA LEU A 25 -30.54 6.39 -9.06
C LEU A 25 -29.44 5.93 -8.10
N SER A 26 -28.28 6.56 -8.22
CA SER A 26 -27.14 6.36 -7.31
C SER A 26 -26.54 7.71 -6.91
N TRP A 27 -26.09 7.81 -5.67
CA TRP A 27 -25.23 8.90 -5.22
C TRP A 27 -23.82 8.64 -5.73
N VAL A 28 -23.29 9.59 -6.50
CA VAL A 28 -21.94 9.52 -7.05
C VAL A 28 -21.11 10.69 -6.55
N ARG A 29 -19.92 10.39 -6.05
CA ARG A 29 -18.94 11.39 -5.62
C ARG A 29 -18.33 12.05 -6.85
N LEU A 30 -18.47 13.37 -6.98
CA LEU A 30 -18.08 14.07 -8.22
C LEU A 30 -16.60 13.86 -8.59
N GLU A 31 -15.70 13.94 -7.61
CA GLU A 31 -14.26 13.77 -7.83
C GLU A 31 -13.89 12.37 -8.35
N SER A 32 -14.65 11.33 -7.99
CA SER A 32 -14.35 9.96 -8.46
C SER A 32 -14.67 9.75 -9.93
N LEU A 33 -15.45 10.64 -10.56
CA LEU A 33 -15.66 10.62 -12.02
C LEU A 33 -14.39 10.95 -12.81
N ASN A 34 -13.39 11.57 -12.17
CA ASN A 34 -12.08 11.86 -12.75
C ASN A 34 -11.04 10.77 -12.43
N GLY A 35 -11.48 9.57 -12.00
CA GLY A 35 -10.58 8.47 -11.62
C GLY A 35 -9.83 8.70 -10.31
N ILE A 36 -10.26 9.65 -9.47
CA ILE A 36 -9.63 9.91 -8.16
C ILE A 36 -10.24 8.98 -7.12
N LYS A 37 -9.40 8.31 -6.34
CA LYS A 37 -9.76 7.52 -5.16
C LYS A 37 -8.98 8.00 -3.94
N LYS A 38 -9.64 8.13 -2.79
CA LYS A 38 -9.01 8.51 -1.52
C LYS A 38 -9.35 7.48 -0.44
N PRO A 39 -8.38 6.94 0.31
CA PRO A 39 -8.66 5.90 1.32
C PRO A 39 -9.74 6.29 2.34
N GLU A 40 -9.78 7.56 2.75
CA GLU A 40 -10.72 8.11 3.75
C GLU A 40 -12.17 8.05 3.27
N TRP A 41 -12.41 8.07 1.96
CA TRP A 41 -13.76 7.90 1.43
C TRP A 41 -14.32 6.50 1.67
N TYR A 42 -13.44 5.53 1.88
CA TYR A 42 -13.76 4.13 2.18
C TYR A 42 -13.69 3.83 3.68
N GLY A 43 -13.38 4.84 4.51
CA GLY A 43 -13.40 4.74 5.97
C GLY A 43 -12.05 4.51 6.65
N CYS A 44 -10.93 4.72 5.96
CA CYS A 44 -9.63 4.75 6.65
C CYS A 44 -9.60 5.87 7.71
N VAL A 45 -9.07 5.54 8.89
CA VAL A 45 -8.94 6.43 10.05
C VAL A 45 -7.62 7.19 10.04
N ASP A 46 -6.56 6.62 9.45
CA ASP A 46 -5.33 7.33 9.09
C ASP A 46 -4.47 7.92 10.23
N ASP A 47 -4.63 7.37 11.44
CA ASP A 47 -3.96 7.78 12.69
C ASP A 47 -2.67 7.00 13.02
N GLY A 48 -2.27 6.05 12.16
CA GLY A 48 -1.11 5.19 12.35
C GLY A 48 -1.28 4.05 13.35
N ILE A 49 -2.47 3.91 13.95
CA ILE A 49 -2.75 2.98 15.06
C ILE A 49 -3.95 2.09 14.75
N THR A 50 -5.01 2.66 14.18
CA THR A 50 -6.24 1.97 13.79
C THR A 50 -5.97 1.09 12.58
N ASP A 51 -6.67 -0.04 12.49
CA ASP A 51 -6.49 -0.94 11.35
C ASP A 51 -7.30 -0.43 10.16
N ASP A 52 -6.61 0.11 9.16
CA ASP A 52 -7.19 0.59 7.91
C ASP A 52 -7.32 -0.52 6.86
N SER A 53 -6.96 -1.76 7.19
CA SER A 53 -6.78 -2.81 6.18
C SER A 53 -8.03 -3.07 5.33
N ASP A 54 -9.21 -3.21 5.94
CA ASP A 54 -10.47 -3.46 5.23
C ASP A 54 -10.95 -2.24 4.41
N ALA A 55 -10.84 -1.03 4.97
CA ALA A 55 -11.23 0.21 4.27
C ALA A 55 -10.32 0.49 3.08
N PHE A 56 -9.01 0.36 3.25
CA PHE A 56 -8.04 0.56 2.19
C PHE A 56 -8.19 -0.51 1.10
N ASN A 57 -8.44 -1.77 1.46
CA ASN A 57 -8.73 -2.81 0.46
C ASN A 57 -10.04 -2.56 -0.30
N SER A 58 -11.08 -2.06 0.36
CA SER A 58 -12.31 -1.67 -0.33
C SER A 58 -12.05 -0.60 -1.39
N MET A 59 -11.12 0.32 -1.12
CA MET A 59 -10.65 1.29 -2.11
C MET A 59 -9.89 0.62 -3.26
N LEU A 60 -8.94 -0.28 -2.95
CA LEU A 60 -8.17 -1.01 -3.96
C LEU A 60 -9.05 -1.87 -4.88
N ASP A 61 -10.08 -2.51 -4.33
CA ASP A 61 -11.04 -3.33 -5.08
C ASP A 61 -11.91 -2.47 -6.02
N SER A 62 -12.10 -1.19 -5.71
CA SER A 62 -12.86 -0.24 -6.53
C SER A 62 -12.06 0.41 -7.67
N LEU A 63 -10.75 0.14 -7.77
CA LEU A 63 -9.88 0.76 -8.75
C LEU A 63 -10.18 0.25 -10.17
N HIS A 64 -10.17 1.19 -11.11
CA HIS A 64 -10.09 0.93 -12.54
C HIS A 64 -8.67 1.23 -13.05
N GLU A 65 -8.39 0.79 -14.28
CA GLU A 65 -7.12 1.13 -14.91
C GLU A 65 -7.03 2.65 -15.14
N GLY A 66 -5.87 3.23 -14.83
CA GLY A 66 -5.65 4.68 -14.95
C GLY A 66 -6.10 5.50 -13.73
N ASP A 67 -6.72 4.89 -12.72
CA ASP A 67 -7.12 5.60 -11.51
C ASP A 67 -5.92 6.17 -10.74
N THR A 68 -6.17 7.27 -10.04
CA THR A 68 -5.21 7.92 -9.16
C THR A 68 -5.66 7.80 -7.70
N ILE A 69 -4.84 7.13 -6.89
CA ILE A 69 -4.99 7.11 -5.44
C ILE A 69 -4.35 8.39 -4.90
N VAL A 70 -5.14 9.23 -4.22
CA VAL A 70 -4.65 10.44 -3.56
C VAL A 70 -4.71 10.20 -2.07
N LEU A 71 -3.55 10.08 -1.44
CA LEU A 71 -3.42 9.98 0.00
C LEU A 71 -3.64 11.36 0.62
N GLY A 72 -4.26 11.41 1.80
CA GLY A 72 -4.44 12.63 2.57
C GLY A 72 -3.09 13.22 2.99
N GLU A 73 -3.08 14.53 3.19
CA GLU A 73 -1.88 15.26 3.58
C GLU A 73 -1.40 14.84 4.97
N SER A 74 -0.13 14.43 5.07
CA SER A 74 0.53 14.02 6.32
C SER A 74 -0.21 12.92 7.10
N ARG A 75 -0.96 12.06 6.41
CA ARG A 75 -1.75 10.96 6.99
C ARG A 75 -0.94 9.70 7.21
N HIS A 76 -1.35 8.85 8.16
CA HIS A 76 -0.67 7.59 8.44
C HIS A 76 -1.62 6.41 8.38
N TYR A 77 -1.65 5.73 7.25
CA TYR A 77 -2.47 4.53 7.08
C TYR A 77 -1.74 3.32 7.64
N HIS A 78 -2.43 2.53 8.46
CA HIS A 78 -1.85 1.38 9.13
C HIS A 78 -2.60 0.08 8.84
N ASN A 79 -1.88 -0.93 8.37
CA ASN A 79 -2.39 -2.27 8.14
C ASN A 79 -2.00 -3.21 9.29
N LYS A 80 -2.95 -3.60 10.14
CA LYS A 80 -2.69 -4.61 11.19
C LYS A 80 -2.64 -6.03 10.65
N LEU A 81 -3.01 -6.23 9.38
CA LEU A 81 -3.02 -7.51 8.70
C LEU A 81 -3.71 -8.61 9.52
N PRO A 82 -5.01 -8.47 9.82
CA PRO A 82 -5.76 -9.41 10.65
C PRO A 82 -5.96 -10.77 9.97
N LYS A 83 -5.94 -10.80 8.63
CA LYS A 83 -6.05 -12.00 7.81
C LYS A 83 -5.15 -11.88 6.57
N ARG A 84 -4.89 -13.00 5.90
CA ARG A 84 -3.97 -13.04 4.74
C ARG A 84 -4.44 -12.13 3.59
N ASP A 85 -5.74 -12.00 3.41
CA ASP A 85 -6.34 -11.17 2.34
C ASP A 85 -6.38 -9.68 2.69
N SER A 86 -5.98 -9.29 3.91
CA SER A 86 -5.86 -7.88 4.30
C SER A 86 -4.64 -7.18 3.70
N ARG A 87 -3.84 -7.85 2.86
CA ARG A 87 -2.66 -7.26 2.21
C ARG A 87 -3.07 -6.20 1.20
N TRP A 88 -2.34 -5.10 1.18
CA TRP A 88 -2.52 -4.06 0.16
C TRP A 88 -1.78 -4.43 -1.11
N ILE A 89 -2.54 -4.87 -2.11
CA ILE A 89 -2.02 -5.32 -3.41
C ILE A 89 -2.73 -4.56 -4.53
N ILE A 90 -1.99 -3.73 -5.27
CA ILE A 90 -2.49 -3.06 -6.48
C ILE A 90 -2.28 -3.99 -7.68
N LYS A 91 -3.38 -4.29 -8.38
CA LYS A 91 -3.41 -5.21 -9.54
C LYS A 91 -3.91 -4.53 -10.83
N LYS A 92 -4.23 -3.23 -10.79
CA LYS A 92 -4.73 -2.47 -11.93
C LYS A 92 -3.58 -1.70 -12.58
N SER A 93 -3.53 -1.72 -13.91
CA SER A 93 -2.50 -1.01 -14.66
C SER A 93 -2.74 0.50 -14.69
N ASN A 94 -1.68 1.25 -14.92
CA ASN A 94 -1.67 2.71 -15.04
C ASN A 94 -2.13 3.46 -13.78
N VAL A 95 -2.14 2.79 -12.61
CA VAL A 95 -2.46 3.42 -11.34
C VAL A 95 -1.33 4.35 -10.91
N THR A 96 -1.71 5.54 -10.44
CA THR A 96 -0.79 6.51 -9.81
C THR A 96 -1.13 6.67 -8.33
N ILE A 97 -0.12 6.71 -7.45
CA ILE A 97 -0.29 7.13 -6.06
C ILE A 97 0.28 8.54 -5.88
N ILE A 98 -0.50 9.46 -5.33
CA ILE A 98 -0.03 10.77 -4.87
C ILE A 98 0.12 10.71 -3.35
N GLY A 99 1.37 10.79 -2.88
CA GLY A 99 1.73 10.54 -1.49
C GLY A 99 1.38 11.64 -0.49
N ASN A 100 1.46 12.92 -0.85
CA ASN A 100 1.16 14.06 0.04
C ASN A 100 1.78 14.00 1.45
N ASP A 101 3.04 13.57 1.56
CA ASP A 101 3.77 13.38 2.83
C ASP A 101 3.13 12.35 3.78
N SER A 102 2.33 11.45 3.23
CA SER A 102 1.70 10.38 4.01
C SER A 102 2.64 9.19 4.25
N ILE A 103 2.18 8.31 5.14
CA ILE A 103 2.85 7.09 5.56
C ILE A 103 1.91 5.92 5.28
N LEU A 104 2.40 4.92 4.55
CA LEU A 104 1.81 3.58 4.49
C LEU A 104 2.63 2.68 5.40
N SER A 105 1.95 2.01 6.33
CA SER A 105 2.61 1.10 7.26
C SER A 105 1.87 -0.20 7.48
N ARG A 106 2.60 -1.22 7.94
CA ARG A 106 2.03 -2.44 8.48
C ARG A 106 2.68 -2.84 9.80
N ARG A 107 1.99 -3.68 10.58
CA ARG A 107 2.57 -4.33 11.76
C ARG A 107 3.82 -5.14 11.43
N ALA A 108 4.64 -5.41 12.45
CA ALA A 108 5.76 -6.34 12.38
C ALA A 108 5.32 -7.76 12.02
N THR A 109 6.23 -8.54 11.45
CA THR A 109 6.06 -10.00 11.39
C THR A 109 6.35 -10.62 12.75
N SER A 110 5.72 -11.75 13.06
CA SER A 110 5.94 -12.47 14.32
C SER A 110 5.75 -13.97 14.13
N GLN A 111 6.26 -14.76 15.07
CA GLN A 111 6.00 -16.20 15.09
C GLN A 111 4.50 -16.52 15.16
N GLU A 112 3.74 -15.72 15.90
CA GLU A 112 2.29 -15.89 16.13
C GLU A 112 1.49 -15.68 14.83
N THR A 113 1.96 -14.79 13.97
CA THR A 113 1.27 -14.39 12.74
C THR A 113 1.83 -15.03 11.48
N MET A 114 2.83 -15.91 11.59
CA MET A 114 3.57 -16.49 10.47
C MET A 114 2.66 -17.10 9.38
N ASN A 115 1.54 -17.72 9.77
CA ASN A 115 0.56 -18.30 8.84
C ASN A 115 -0.19 -17.23 8.00
N ILE A 116 -0.43 -16.04 8.58
CA ILE A 116 -1.06 -14.90 7.91
C ILE A 116 -0.03 -14.17 7.03
N ASP A 117 1.19 -14.01 7.57
CA ASP A 117 2.29 -13.27 6.94
C ASP A 117 2.79 -13.98 5.67
N GLY A 118 2.73 -15.31 5.64
CA GLY A 118 3.15 -16.11 4.48
C GLY A 118 4.65 -15.93 4.16
N ALA A 119 5.09 -16.42 3.00
CA ALA A 119 6.52 -16.41 2.67
C ALA A 119 7.08 -15.00 2.36
N ASN A 120 6.28 -14.15 1.73
CA ASN A 120 6.64 -12.78 1.35
C ASN A 120 5.53 -11.83 1.82
N LEU A 121 5.86 -10.92 2.75
CA LEU A 121 4.93 -9.91 3.25
C LEU A 121 5.44 -8.51 2.92
N ALA A 122 4.64 -7.73 2.19
CA ALA A 122 4.93 -6.35 1.85
C ALA A 122 3.98 -5.39 2.57
N THR A 123 4.43 -4.15 2.80
CA THR A 123 3.53 -3.06 3.22
C THR A 123 2.63 -2.66 2.06
N LEU A 124 3.21 -2.54 0.86
CA LEU A 124 2.48 -2.35 -0.39
C LEU A 124 3.08 -3.26 -1.46
N GLN A 125 2.23 -4.03 -2.15
CA GLN A 125 2.61 -4.81 -3.31
C GLN A 125 1.95 -4.28 -4.57
N ILE A 126 2.70 -4.23 -5.66
CA ILE A 126 2.20 -3.98 -7.01
C ILE A 126 2.46 -5.25 -7.81
N SER A 127 1.40 -5.86 -8.35
CA SER A 127 1.51 -7.19 -8.96
C SER A 127 0.76 -7.28 -10.30
N ASN A 128 1.44 -7.81 -11.32
CA ASN A 128 0.89 -8.08 -12.65
C ASN A 128 0.31 -6.83 -13.34
N VAL A 129 1.09 -5.75 -13.42
CA VAL A 129 0.64 -4.48 -14.04
C VAL A 129 1.59 -4.00 -15.13
N THR A 130 1.04 -3.29 -16.12
CA THR A 130 1.85 -2.72 -17.20
C THR A 130 2.63 -1.50 -16.72
N ASN A 131 1.94 -0.50 -16.16
CA ASN A 131 2.56 0.73 -15.67
C ASN A 131 2.09 1.04 -14.25
N PHE A 132 2.97 1.59 -13.43
CA PHE A 132 2.66 2.11 -12.10
C PHE A 132 3.51 3.35 -11.80
N GLU A 133 2.97 4.30 -11.06
CA GLU A 133 3.69 5.52 -10.69
C GLU A 133 3.40 5.95 -9.26
N ILE A 134 4.44 6.43 -8.57
CA ILE A 134 4.30 7.18 -7.32
C ILE A 134 4.71 8.63 -7.60
N ARG A 135 3.94 9.58 -7.06
CA ARG A 135 4.22 11.02 -7.09
C ARG A 135 4.15 11.60 -5.69
N GLY A 136 4.83 12.72 -5.49
CA GLY A 136 4.86 13.39 -4.19
C GLY A 136 5.67 12.63 -3.14
N LYS A 137 5.73 13.19 -1.93
CA LYS A 137 6.43 12.58 -0.80
C LYS A 137 5.60 11.45 -0.21
N LEU A 138 6.21 10.29 0.01
CA LEU A 138 5.55 9.11 0.55
C LEU A 138 6.57 8.30 1.36
N LEU A 139 6.19 7.89 2.56
CA LEU A 139 6.93 6.89 3.34
C LEU A 139 6.19 5.55 3.28
N ILE A 140 6.87 4.49 2.85
CA ILE A 140 6.41 3.12 2.97
C ILE A 140 7.28 2.42 4.01
N THR A 141 6.69 1.95 5.10
CA THR A 141 7.46 1.37 6.21
C THR A 141 6.78 0.15 6.81
N SER A 142 7.55 -0.75 7.40
CA SER A 142 7.00 -1.77 8.29
C SER A 142 7.47 -1.52 9.71
N PHE A 143 6.77 -2.02 10.71
CA PHE A 143 7.21 -1.93 12.10
C PHE A 143 8.04 -3.14 12.53
N GLU A 144 8.85 -3.72 11.64
CA GLU A 144 9.74 -4.82 12.01
C GLU A 144 10.62 -4.44 13.21
N ASN A 145 10.82 -5.40 14.10
CA ASN A 145 11.69 -5.24 15.25
C ASN A 145 13.13 -5.10 14.77
N LYS A 146 13.90 -4.23 15.43
CA LYS A 146 15.33 -4.08 15.14
C LYS A 146 16.15 -4.96 16.07
N SER A 147 17.17 -5.62 15.54
CA SER A 147 18.09 -6.45 16.30
C SER A 147 19.54 -6.12 15.92
N PRO A 148 20.49 -6.20 16.88
CA PRO A 148 21.92 -6.12 16.57
C PRO A 148 22.34 -7.22 15.58
N LEU A 149 23.41 -6.96 14.82
CA LEU A 149 24.01 -7.99 13.99
C LEU A 149 24.67 -9.05 14.89
N ALA A 150 24.29 -10.31 14.69
CA ALA A 150 24.84 -11.45 15.42
C ALA A 150 25.35 -12.53 14.47
N ASP A 151 26.35 -13.29 14.91
CA ASP A 151 26.82 -14.47 14.20
C ASP A 151 25.83 -15.64 14.32
N LYS A 152 26.14 -16.76 13.65
CA LYS A 152 25.32 -17.99 13.68
C LYS A 152 25.09 -18.58 15.08
N ASN A 153 25.93 -18.22 16.06
CA ASN A 153 25.85 -18.69 17.45
C ASN A 153 25.14 -17.67 18.36
N GLY A 154 24.63 -16.56 17.80
CA GLY A 154 23.96 -15.51 18.54
C GLY A 154 24.91 -14.51 19.23
N LYS A 155 26.22 -14.57 18.96
CA LYS A 155 27.16 -13.58 19.50
C LYS A 155 26.99 -12.27 18.73
N ILE A 156 26.74 -11.18 19.45
CA ILE A 156 26.64 -9.84 18.85
C ILE A 156 28.01 -9.44 18.29
N ILE A 157 28.02 -9.10 17.00
CA ILE A 157 29.21 -8.64 16.27
C ILE A 157 29.16 -7.14 15.95
N SER A 158 27.98 -6.50 16.04
CA SER A 158 27.81 -5.04 15.99
C SER A 158 26.60 -4.63 16.81
N THR A 159 26.69 -3.50 17.51
CA THR A 159 25.55 -2.90 18.25
C THR A 159 24.60 -2.11 17.36
N GLN A 160 24.98 -1.85 16.09
CA GLN A 160 24.06 -1.28 15.11
C GLN A 160 22.91 -2.26 14.88
N THR A 161 21.69 -1.74 14.93
CA THR A 161 20.47 -2.56 14.83
C THR A 161 19.86 -2.46 13.44
N TYR A 162 19.43 -3.60 12.91
CA TYR A 162 18.79 -3.71 11.61
C TYR A 162 17.43 -4.40 11.75
N PRO A 163 16.45 -4.15 10.87
CA PRO A 163 15.18 -4.87 10.91
C PRO A 163 15.40 -6.37 10.83
N ARG A 164 14.66 -7.10 11.66
CA ARG A 164 14.64 -8.55 11.68
C ARG A 164 13.20 -9.00 11.63
N ALA A 165 12.91 -9.86 10.67
CA ALA A 165 11.57 -10.38 10.43
C ALA A 165 11.53 -11.91 10.60
N TYR A 166 10.34 -12.43 10.89
CA TYR A 166 10.06 -13.86 10.96
C TYR A 166 9.80 -14.49 9.58
N VAL A 167 9.44 -13.67 8.60
CA VAL A 167 9.28 -14.06 7.20
C VAL A 167 9.97 -13.04 6.29
N SER A 168 10.02 -13.28 4.98
CA SER A 168 10.57 -12.29 4.03
C SER A 168 9.73 -11.01 4.07
N SER A 169 10.31 -9.95 4.63
CA SER A 169 9.63 -8.69 4.94
C SER A 169 10.05 -7.59 3.97
N HIS A 170 9.07 -7.04 3.27
CA HIS A 170 9.26 -6.02 2.25
C HIS A 170 8.57 -4.70 2.63
N GLY A 171 9.18 -3.58 2.27
CA GLY A 171 8.51 -2.27 2.27
C GLY A 171 7.57 -2.19 1.07
N LEU A 172 8.16 -1.92 -0.09
CA LEU A 172 7.50 -1.97 -1.40
C LEU A 172 7.90 -3.26 -2.14
N PHE A 173 6.92 -4.00 -2.67
CA PHE A 173 7.17 -5.18 -3.50
C PHE A 173 6.61 -4.98 -4.91
N LEU A 174 7.47 -5.00 -5.93
CA LEU A 174 7.10 -4.98 -7.34
C LEU A 174 7.26 -6.38 -7.93
N GLU A 175 6.17 -6.97 -8.41
CA GLU A 175 6.13 -8.29 -9.02
C GLU A 175 5.47 -8.21 -10.39
N LYS A 176 6.16 -8.65 -11.45
CA LYS A 176 5.59 -8.64 -12.81
C LYS A 176 5.09 -7.27 -13.24
N VAL A 177 5.93 -6.24 -13.03
CA VAL A 177 5.65 -4.85 -13.39
C VAL A 177 6.48 -4.46 -14.63
N ASN A 178 5.83 -4.04 -15.72
CA ASN A 178 6.57 -3.72 -16.96
C ASN A 178 7.22 -2.34 -16.97
N LYS A 179 6.72 -1.40 -16.16
CA LYS A 179 7.26 -0.07 -15.97
C LYS A 179 6.81 0.48 -14.61
N ALA A 180 7.74 1.03 -13.84
CA ALA A 180 7.39 1.82 -12.66
C ALA A 180 8.26 3.07 -12.55
N ILE A 181 7.65 4.16 -12.08
CA ILE A 181 8.34 5.41 -11.77
C ILE A 181 8.25 5.64 -10.26
N LEU A 182 9.39 5.53 -9.57
CA LEU A 182 9.52 5.74 -8.14
C LEU A 182 10.31 7.04 -7.89
N PRO A 183 9.68 8.08 -7.32
CA PRO A 183 10.25 9.42 -7.28
C PRO A 183 11.33 9.55 -6.19
N THR A 184 12.17 10.58 -6.28
CA THR A 184 13.19 10.91 -5.26
C THR A 184 12.60 11.17 -3.88
N THR A 185 11.33 11.57 -3.83
CA THR A 185 10.59 11.85 -2.60
C THR A 185 9.95 10.60 -1.97
N LEU A 186 10.07 9.43 -2.60
CA LEU A 186 9.68 8.15 -1.99
C LEU A 186 10.77 7.70 -1.01
N THR A 187 10.36 7.32 0.19
CA THR A 187 11.22 6.61 1.14
C THR A 187 10.62 5.25 1.48
N CYS A 188 11.39 4.18 1.35
CA CYS A 188 11.05 2.88 1.92
C CYS A 188 11.97 2.56 3.09
N SER A 189 11.43 2.08 4.21
CA SER A 189 12.25 1.83 5.41
C SER A 189 11.73 0.74 6.34
N ASN A 190 12.61 0.32 7.25
CA ASN A 190 12.30 -0.56 8.39
C ASN A 190 11.65 -1.90 8.01
N ALA A 191 12.12 -2.45 6.89
CA ALA A 191 11.82 -3.79 6.39
C ALA A 191 13.16 -4.49 6.11
N VAL A 192 13.21 -5.82 6.14
CA VAL A 192 14.40 -6.58 5.72
C VAL A 192 14.83 -6.16 4.30
N PHE A 193 13.87 -6.11 3.37
CA PHE A 193 14.05 -5.54 2.04
C PHE A 193 13.16 -4.30 1.86
N PRO A 194 13.68 -3.06 1.99
CA PRO A 194 12.87 -1.85 1.81
C PRO A 194 12.17 -1.78 0.44
N CYS A 195 12.81 -2.31 -0.60
CA CYS A 195 12.22 -2.52 -1.91
C CYS A 195 12.65 -3.89 -2.44
N TYR A 196 11.69 -4.69 -2.91
CA TYR A 196 11.93 -5.98 -3.53
C TYR A 196 11.29 -5.99 -4.91
N ILE A 197 12.02 -6.44 -5.93
CA ILE A 197 11.60 -6.38 -7.32
C ILE A 197 11.88 -7.74 -7.96
N THR A 198 10.85 -8.37 -8.52
CA THR A 198 10.96 -9.63 -9.24
C THR A 198 10.17 -9.61 -10.54
N GLU A 199 10.67 -10.31 -11.56
CA GLU A 199 10.01 -10.50 -12.86
C GLU A 199 9.53 -9.19 -13.50
N SER A 200 10.21 -8.08 -13.21
CA SER A 200 9.81 -6.73 -13.60
C SER A 200 10.83 -6.09 -14.54
N SER A 201 10.40 -5.13 -15.36
CA SER A 201 11.24 -4.44 -16.35
C SER A 201 11.00 -2.93 -16.33
N ASN A 202 11.90 -2.15 -16.94
CA ASN A 202 11.81 -0.68 -17.08
C ASN A 202 11.45 0.08 -15.80
N ILE A 203 12.06 -0.30 -14.68
CA ILE A 203 11.83 0.35 -13.38
C ILE A 203 12.80 1.52 -13.22
N ASN A 204 12.26 2.73 -13.04
CA ASN A 204 13.04 3.90 -12.64
C ASN A 204 12.95 4.07 -11.11
N ILE A 205 14.08 3.88 -10.45
CA ILE A 205 14.21 3.94 -8.99
C ILE A 205 15.05 5.16 -8.63
N SER A 206 14.40 6.19 -8.07
CA SER A 206 15.10 7.40 -7.62
C SER A 206 14.96 7.68 -6.12
N GLY A 207 14.16 6.87 -5.40
CA GLY A 207 13.83 7.07 -3.98
C GLY A 207 14.95 6.72 -2.99
N THR A 208 14.64 6.85 -1.71
CA THR A 208 15.53 6.51 -0.58
C THR A 208 15.14 5.18 0.07
N TYR A 209 16.10 4.29 0.28
CA TYR A 209 15.87 2.92 0.79
C TYR A 209 16.82 2.67 1.97
N ILE A 210 16.29 2.70 3.20
CA ILE A 210 17.12 2.76 4.42
C ILE A 210 16.65 1.78 5.48
N ASN A 211 17.53 1.49 6.45
CA ASN A 211 17.28 0.56 7.54
C ASN A 211 16.80 -0.79 6.98
N SER A 212 17.65 -1.46 6.20
CA SER A 212 17.50 -2.84 5.73
C SER A 212 18.30 -3.78 6.62
N GLY A 213 17.92 -5.05 6.70
CA GLY A 213 18.58 -6.06 7.55
C GLY A 213 19.03 -7.30 6.80
#